data_AF-A0A6L5JX32-F1
#
_entry.id   AF-A0A6L5JX32-F1
#
_cell.length_a   1.000
_cell.length_b   1.000
_cell.length_c   1.000
_cell.angle_alpha   90.00
_cell.angle_beta   90.00
_cell.angle_gamma   90.00
#
_symmetry.space_group_name_H-M   'P 1'
#
loop_
_entity.id
_entity.type
_entity.pdbx_description
1 polymer ?
#
loop_
_entity_poly.entity_id
_entity_poly.type
_entity_poly.pdbx_seq_one_letter_code
_entity_poly.pdbx_strand_id
1 'polypeptide(L)'
;MSSPIKPSASRCAAGRVAVLTFEVNAAADFRLLPAGEFRARDGRPAEIPAWRMDATIAAALINQVAATGVDFVIDYEHQTLLAEKNGQPAPAAGWFKALEWREGDGLYVVGAKWT
;
A
#
# COMPACT_ATOMS: atom_id res chain seq x y z
N MET A 1 28.69 10.58 -50.07
CA MET A 1 28.00 9.46 -49.42
C MET A 1 28.56 9.36 -48.01
N SER A 2 27.84 9.88 -47.01
CA SER A 2 28.30 9.92 -45.61
C SER A 2 27.58 8.82 -44.84
N SER A 3 28.33 7.86 -44.30
CA SER A 3 27.77 6.78 -43.47
C SER A 3 27.37 7.30 -42.09
N PRO A 4 26.30 6.78 -41.46
CA PRO A 4 25.88 7.20 -40.14
C PRO A 4 26.69 6.51 -39.03
N ILE A 5 27.06 7.28 -38.00
CA ILE A 5 27.71 6.81 -36.77
C ILE A 5 26.66 6.13 -35.88
N LYS A 6 26.91 4.88 -35.46
CA LYS A 6 26.10 4.17 -34.45
C LYS A 6 26.43 4.69 -33.04
N PRO A 7 25.44 4.96 -32.17
CA PRO A 7 25.71 5.24 -30.76
C PRO A 7 26.13 3.96 -30.03
N SER A 8 27.25 4.02 -29.32
CA SER A 8 27.68 3.00 -28.37
C SER A 8 26.91 3.15 -27.06
N ALA A 9 26.21 2.10 -26.62
CA ALA A 9 25.51 2.07 -25.34
C ALA A 9 26.52 1.93 -24.21
N SER A 10 26.67 2.99 -23.41
CA SER A 10 27.43 2.93 -22.16
C SER A 10 26.65 2.08 -21.15
N ARG A 11 27.18 0.92 -20.76
CA ARG A 11 26.64 0.13 -19.65
C ARG A 11 27.07 0.78 -18.34
N CYS A 12 26.13 1.35 -17.59
CA CYS A 12 26.35 1.60 -16.16
C CYS A 12 26.56 0.25 -15.47
N ALA A 13 27.76 -0.01 -14.98
CA ALA A 13 28.01 -1.13 -14.09
C ALA A 13 27.23 -0.88 -12.79
N ALA A 14 26.28 -1.76 -12.47
CA ALA A 14 25.60 -1.76 -11.18
C ALA A 14 26.65 -2.04 -10.08
N GLY A 15 27.00 -1.01 -9.31
CA GLY A 15 27.99 -1.11 -8.24
C GLY A 15 27.56 -2.12 -7.18
N ARG A 16 28.52 -2.92 -6.69
CA ARG A 16 28.32 -3.79 -5.53
C ARG A 16 28.66 -2.98 -4.29
N VAL A 17 27.71 -2.86 -3.37
CA VAL A 17 27.88 -2.18 -2.08
C VAL A 17 27.95 -3.24 -0.98
N ALA A 18 28.96 -3.15 -0.13
CA ALA A 18 29.05 -3.91 1.12
C ALA A 18 28.89 -2.93 2.28
N VAL A 19 27.95 -3.22 3.19
CA VAL A 19 27.64 -2.35 4.32
C VAL A 19 27.82 -3.15 5.61
N LEU A 20 28.62 -2.63 6.54
CA LEU A 20 28.86 -3.24 7.85
C LEU A 20 27.72 -2.95 8.84
N THR A 21 27.07 -1.78 8.71
CA THR A 21 25.88 -1.40 9.47
C THR A 21 24.99 -0.49 8.63
N PHE A 22 23.69 -0.78 8.61
CA PHE A 22 22.68 0.08 7.99
C PHE A 22 21.48 0.18 8.91
N GLU A 23 20.90 1.37 8.99
CA GLU A 23 19.64 1.55 9.70
C GLU A 23 18.48 1.28 8.75
N VAL A 24 17.65 0.29 9.11
CA VAL A 24 16.35 0.11 8.47
C VAL A 24 15.37 1.02 9.18
N ASN A 25 15.02 2.11 8.55
CA ASN A 25 13.81 2.83 8.94
C ASN A 25 12.63 2.06 8.36
N ALA A 26 11.87 1.37 9.22
CA ALA A 26 10.70 0.64 8.77
C ALA A 26 9.74 1.64 8.11
N ALA A 27 9.43 1.42 6.84
CA ALA A 27 8.47 2.25 6.15
C ALA A 27 7.12 2.15 6.88
N ALA A 28 6.57 3.29 7.28
CA ALA A 28 5.22 3.38 7.82
C ALA A 28 4.15 3.03 6.76
N ASP A 29 4.56 2.99 5.49
CA ASP A 29 3.69 2.78 4.35
C ASP A 29 3.50 1.28 4.09
N PHE A 30 2.28 0.89 3.76
CA PHE A 30 1.97 -0.47 3.35
C PHE A 30 0.86 -0.50 2.31
N ARG A 31 0.86 -1.54 1.47
CA ARG A 31 -0.16 -1.69 0.43
C ARG A 31 -1.47 -2.17 1.06
N LEU A 32 -2.53 -1.40 0.85
CA LEU A 32 -3.87 -1.75 1.28
C LEU A 32 -4.56 -2.65 0.26
N LEU A 33 -4.54 -2.26 -1.02
CA LEU A 33 -5.16 -3.02 -2.13
C LEU A 33 -4.24 -3.04 -3.35
N PRO A 34 -4.09 -4.17 -4.05
CA PRO A 34 -3.30 -4.24 -5.28
C PRO A 34 -4.01 -3.56 -6.46
N ALA A 35 -3.25 -3.09 -7.44
CA ALA A 35 -3.77 -2.56 -8.69
C ALA A 35 -4.33 -3.68 -9.60
N GLY A 36 -5.33 -3.34 -10.41
CA GLY A 36 -5.95 -4.26 -11.35
C GLY A 36 -6.99 -5.17 -10.68
N GLU A 37 -7.18 -6.34 -11.27
CA GLU A 37 -8.08 -7.36 -10.75
C GLU A 37 -7.39 -8.22 -9.68
N PHE A 38 -8.07 -8.46 -8.56
CA PHE A 38 -7.51 -9.27 -7.47
C PHE A 38 -8.56 -10.09 -6.72
N ARG A 39 -8.04 -11.08 -6.01
CA ARG A 39 -8.80 -12.03 -5.19
C ARG A 39 -8.12 -12.24 -3.86
N ALA A 40 -8.90 -12.51 -2.82
CA ALA A 40 -8.36 -12.93 -1.54
C ALA A 40 -7.79 -14.36 -1.62
N ARG A 41 -6.82 -14.66 -0.75
CA ARG A 41 -6.19 -16.01 -0.69
C ARG A 41 -7.17 -17.12 -0.33
N ASP A 42 -8.27 -16.78 0.33
CA ASP A 42 -9.35 -17.70 0.67
C ASP A 42 -10.38 -17.91 -0.46
N GLY A 43 -10.15 -17.30 -1.62
CA GLY A 43 -10.99 -17.47 -2.81
C GLY A 43 -12.12 -16.46 -2.97
N ARG A 44 -12.24 -15.44 -2.12
CA ARG A 44 -13.22 -14.35 -2.33
C ARG A 44 -12.78 -13.40 -3.47
N PRO A 45 -13.72 -12.73 -4.16
CA PRO A 45 -15.19 -12.85 -4.04
C PRO A 45 -15.75 -14.12 -4.71
N ALA A 46 -16.90 -14.61 -4.24
CA ALA A 46 -17.56 -15.80 -4.82
C ALA A 46 -18.61 -15.43 -5.88
N GLU A 47 -19.17 -14.24 -5.75
CA GLU A 47 -20.30 -13.70 -6.50
C GLU A 47 -19.91 -13.05 -7.83
N ILE A 48 -18.65 -12.64 -7.99
CA ILE A 48 -18.11 -11.99 -9.19
C ILE A 48 -16.72 -12.53 -9.54
N PRO A 49 -16.24 -12.37 -10.79
CA PRO A 49 -14.95 -12.89 -11.22
C PRO A 49 -13.76 -12.38 -10.43
N ALA A 50 -13.71 -11.10 -10.05
CA ALA A 50 -12.68 -10.50 -9.22
C ALA A 50 -13.15 -9.13 -8.68
N TRP A 51 -12.49 -8.63 -7.65
CA TRP A 51 -12.54 -7.19 -7.33
C TRP A 51 -11.58 -6.44 -8.24
N ARG A 52 -11.81 -5.13 -8.43
CA ARG A 52 -10.96 -4.27 -9.26
C ARG A 52 -10.57 -3.00 -8.53
N MET A 53 -9.31 -2.61 -8.64
CA MET A 53 -8.79 -1.31 -8.21
C MET A 53 -8.02 -0.66 -9.35
N ASP A 54 -8.36 0.58 -9.68
CA ASP A 54 -7.65 1.40 -10.66
C ASP A 54 -7.51 2.84 -10.15
N ALA A 55 -6.81 3.69 -10.93
CA ALA A 55 -6.56 5.08 -10.56
C ALA A 55 -7.84 5.89 -10.31
N THR A 56 -8.94 5.58 -11.00
CA THR A 56 -10.21 6.31 -10.84
C THR A 56 -10.88 5.94 -9.53
N ILE A 57 -10.94 4.64 -9.21
CA ILE A 57 -11.47 4.14 -7.94
C ILE A 57 -10.59 4.61 -6.77
N ALA A 58 -9.28 4.55 -6.93
CA ALA A 58 -8.31 5.02 -5.93
C ALA A 58 -8.48 6.51 -5.65
N ALA A 59 -8.62 7.35 -6.68
CA ALA A 59 -8.83 8.79 -6.50
C ALA A 59 -10.12 9.08 -5.71
N ALA A 60 -11.20 8.35 -5.97
CA ALA A 60 -12.44 8.48 -5.21
C ALA A 60 -12.25 8.14 -3.71
N LEU A 61 -11.56 7.03 -3.41
CA LEU A 61 -11.26 6.62 -2.04
C LEU A 61 -10.33 7.60 -1.32
N ILE A 62 -9.28 8.08 -2.00
CA ILE A 62 -8.34 9.07 -1.45
C ILE A 62 -9.10 10.34 -1.07
N ASN A 63 -9.97 10.83 -1.96
CA ASN A 63 -10.79 12.03 -1.69
C ASN A 63 -11.74 11.81 -0.50
N GLN A 64 -12.37 10.64 -0.42
CA GLN A 64 -13.28 10.31 0.69
C GLN A 64 -12.53 10.25 2.03
N VAL A 65 -11.36 9.60 2.06
CA VAL A 65 -10.50 9.54 3.25
C VAL A 65 -10.06 10.93 3.67
N ALA A 66 -9.57 11.75 2.73
CA ALA A 66 -9.17 13.13 2.99
C ALA A 66 -10.33 13.99 3.54
N ALA A 67 -11.54 13.80 3.01
CA ALA A 67 -12.74 14.53 3.44
C ALA A 67 -13.25 14.11 4.83
N THR A 68 -12.93 12.89 5.30
CA THR A 68 -13.39 12.41 6.61
C THR A 68 -12.74 13.18 7.75
N GLY A 69 -11.49 13.64 7.58
CA GLY A 69 -10.80 14.55 8.51
C GLY A 69 -10.28 13.92 9.81
N VAL A 70 -10.68 12.68 10.12
CA VAL A 70 -10.25 11.90 11.29
C VAL A 70 -9.23 10.82 10.91
N ASP A 71 -8.50 10.33 11.91
CA ASP A 71 -7.54 9.23 11.75
C ASP A 71 -8.30 7.89 11.79
N PHE A 72 -7.99 7.00 10.84
CA PHE A 72 -8.56 5.66 10.74
C PHE A 72 -7.80 4.68 11.62
N VAL A 73 -8.53 3.84 12.36
CA VAL A 73 -7.96 2.86 13.28
C VAL A 73 -7.48 1.62 12.53
N ILE A 74 -6.27 1.18 12.85
CA ILE A 74 -5.76 -0.16 12.54
C ILE A 74 -5.94 -1.01 13.79
N ASP A 75 -6.72 -2.08 13.67
CA ASP A 75 -7.22 -2.86 14.79
C ASP A 75 -6.53 -4.23 14.87
N TYR A 76 -6.38 -4.76 16.08
CA TYR A 76 -5.92 -6.12 16.32
C TYR A 76 -7.09 -7.10 16.29
N GLU A 77 -7.01 -8.16 15.48
CA GLU A 77 -7.93 -9.31 15.55
C GLU A 77 -9.43 -8.97 15.47
N HIS A 78 -9.78 -7.84 14.82
CA HIS A 78 -11.16 -7.34 14.76
C HIS A 78 -11.75 -7.02 16.15
N GLN A 79 -10.91 -6.70 17.13
CA GLN A 79 -11.28 -6.49 18.51
C GLN A 79 -12.22 -5.30 18.71
N THR A 80 -12.14 -4.23 17.91
CA THR A 80 -13.15 -3.14 17.95
C THR A 80 -14.56 -3.67 17.67
N LEU A 81 -14.71 -4.64 16.75
CA LEU A 81 -16.00 -5.28 16.46
C LEU A 81 -16.38 -6.34 17.49
N LEU A 82 -15.39 -7.08 18.02
CA LEU A 82 -15.62 -8.14 19.01
C LEU A 82 -15.87 -7.59 20.42
N ALA A 83 -15.46 -6.36 20.72
CA ALA A 83 -15.62 -5.72 22.02
C ALA A 83 -17.09 -5.69 22.47
N GLU A 84 -18.03 -5.49 21.55
CA GLU A 84 -19.47 -5.55 21.84
C GLU A 84 -19.92 -6.91 22.38
N LYS A 85 -19.23 -7.99 22.00
CA LYS A 85 -19.56 -9.37 22.37
C LYS A 85 -18.76 -9.88 23.56
N ASN A 86 -17.45 -9.57 23.60
CA ASN A 86 -16.52 -10.14 24.57
C ASN A 86 -16.20 -9.19 25.74
N GLY A 87 -16.56 -7.90 25.64
CA GLY A 87 -16.33 -6.89 26.66
C GLY A 87 -14.85 -6.56 26.92
N GLN A 88 -13.93 -7.07 26.10
CA GLN A 88 -12.50 -6.84 26.27
C GLN A 88 -12.08 -5.49 25.67
N PRO A 89 -11.04 -4.83 26.20
CA PRO A 89 -10.51 -3.60 25.63
C PRO A 89 -10.15 -3.77 24.14
N ALA A 90 -10.31 -2.71 23.35
CA ALA A 90 -9.92 -2.65 21.94
C ALA A 90 -8.82 -1.59 21.72
N PRO A 91 -7.57 -1.86 22.15
CA PRO A 91 -6.46 -0.97 21.85
C PRO A 91 -6.18 -0.99 20.35
N ALA A 92 -5.94 0.19 19.76
CA ALA A 92 -5.52 0.30 18.37
C ALA A 92 -4.09 -0.22 18.20
N ALA A 93 -3.82 -0.94 17.12
CA ALA A 93 -2.47 -1.26 16.67
C ALA A 93 -1.76 -0.02 16.11
N GLY A 94 -2.55 0.87 15.51
CA GLY A 94 -2.06 2.09 14.94
C GLY A 94 -3.17 2.89 14.27
N TRP A 95 -2.76 3.93 13.56
CA TRP A 95 -3.65 4.85 12.87
C TRP A 95 -3.07 5.30 11.54
N PHE A 96 -3.94 5.66 10.60
CA PHE A 96 -3.53 6.33 9.37
C PHE A 96 -4.51 7.41 8.94
N LYS A 97 -4.05 8.35 8.12
CA LYS A 97 -4.87 9.47 7.63
C LYS A 97 -4.82 9.65 6.11
N ALA A 98 -3.80 9.10 5.45
CA ALA A 98 -3.53 9.36 4.04
C ALA A 98 -3.43 8.06 3.25
N LEU A 99 -3.92 8.13 2.02
CA LEU A 99 -3.80 7.09 1.02
C LEU A 99 -3.05 7.64 -0.20
N GLU A 100 -2.29 6.78 -0.86
CA GLU A 100 -1.54 7.10 -2.08
C GLU A 100 -1.77 6.02 -3.15
N TRP A 101 -2.07 6.45 -4.38
CA TRP A 101 -2.11 5.54 -5.53
C TRP A 101 -0.73 5.45 -6.17
N ARG A 102 -0.23 4.22 -6.34
CA ARG A 102 1.02 3.92 -7.03
C ARG A 102 0.70 3.17 -8.31
N GLU A 103 0.87 3.84 -9.45
CA GLU A 103 0.48 3.34 -10.77
C GLU A 103 1.09 1.97 -11.06
N GLY A 104 0.24 1.01 -11.45
CA GLY A 104 0.64 -0.36 -11.72
C GLY A 104 0.90 -1.25 -10.49
N ASP A 105 0.94 -0.71 -9.27
CA ASP A 105 1.21 -1.48 -8.04
C ASP A 105 -0.02 -1.57 -7.11
N GLY A 106 -0.58 -0.43 -6.70
CA GLY A 106 -1.79 -0.43 -5.88
C GLY A 106 -2.05 0.83 -5.06
N LEU A 107 -3.02 0.70 -4.17
CA LEU A 107 -3.42 1.70 -3.19
C LEU A 107 -2.69 1.45 -1.87
N TYR A 108 -2.00 2.47 -1.37
CA TYR A 108 -1.17 2.42 -0.18
C TYR A 108 -1.76 3.26 0.93
N VAL A 109 -1.61 2.78 2.16
CA VAL A 109 -1.60 3.64 3.34
C VAL A 109 -0.22 4.26 3.44
N VAL A 110 -0.16 5.58 3.67
CA VAL A 110 1.09 6.31 3.84
C VAL A 110 1.13 7.02 5.19
N GLY A 111 2.30 6.98 5.84
CA GLY A 111 2.52 7.63 7.13
C GLY A 111 1.67 7.06 8.27
N ALA A 112 1.48 5.73 8.32
CA ALA A 112 0.84 5.10 9.46
C ALA A 112 1.63 5.36 10.76
N LYS A 113 0.90 5.54 11.86
CA LYS A 113 1.45 5.71 13.21
C LYS A 113 1.15 4.47 14.02
N TRP A 114 2.17 3.84 14.59
CA TRP A 114 2.06 2.60 15.37
C TRP A 114 2.19 2.89 16.87
N THR A 115 1.61 2.03 17.72
CA THR A 115 1.72 2.07 19.19
C THR A 115 2.78 1.14 19.74
#